data_AF-A0A553EVQ8-F1
#
_entry.id   AF-A0A553EVQ8-F1
#
_cell.length_a   1.000
_cell.length_b   1.000
_cell.length_c   1.000
_cell.angle_alpha   90.00
_cell.angle_beta   90.00
_cell.angle_gamma   90.00
#
_symmetry.space_group_name_H-M   'P 1'
#
loop_
_entity.id
_entity.type
_entity.pdbx_description
1 polymer ?
#
loop_
_entity_poly.entity_id
_entity_poly.type
_entity_poly.pdbx_seq_one_letter_code
_entity_poly.pdbx_strand_id
1 'polypeptide(L)'
;MRVKSKHVRNRLERRLVQSRKELLWSYNKEKINSLSDEFIINTFLVSGNAQDWQDLKNAYEVEEIKEVWKDNILLGGFRPEKQKELVAFFFNSQNPSIYISQNKRRKLEKAFARSY
;
A
#
# COMPACT_ATOMS: atom_id res chain seq x y z
N MET A 1 2.73 -2.07 -13.32
CA MET A 1 1.72 -1.19 -12.73
C MET A 1 1.45 -0.03 -13.68
N ARG A 2 0.20 0.37 -13.85
CA ARG A 2 -0.29 1.43 -14.72
C ARG A 2 -0.40 2.71 -13.91
N VAL A 3 0.53 3.62 -14.19
CA VAL A 3 0.55 4.96 -13.58
C VAL A 3 -0.41 5.87 -14.34
N LYS A 4 -1.45 6.37 -13.67
CA LYS A 4 -2.39 7.36 -14.21
C LYS A 4 -1.76 8.73 -14.36
N SER A 5 -0.99 9.14 -13.34
CA SER A 5 -0.36 10.46 -13.29
C SER A 5 1.07 10.36 -12.82
N LYS A 6 1.99 10.47 -13.79
CA LYS A 6 3.44 10.50 -13.53
C LYS A 6 3.83 11.66 -12.62
N HIS A 7 3.13 12.79 -12.70
CA HIS A 7 3.37 13.95 -11.84
C HIS A 7 3.06 13.65 -10.37
N VAL A 8 1.88 13.08 -10.08
CA VAL A 8 1.49 12.73 -8.70
C VAL A 8 2.36 11.61 -8.16
N ARG A 9 2.68 10.60 -8.99
CA ARG A 9 3.61 9.53 -8.65
C ARG A 9 4.98 10.08 -8.24
N ASN A 10 5.55 10.98 -9.03
CA ASN A 10 6.84 11.61 -8.73
C ASN A 10 6.78 12.45 -7.45
N ARG A 11 5.65 13.09 -7.15
CA ARG A 11 5.44 13.83 -5.90
C ARG A 11 5.44 12.88 -4.69
N LEU A 12 4.72 11.76 -4.78
CA LEU A 12 4.69 10.72 -3.74
C LEU A 12 6.09 10.14 -3.50
N GLU A 13 6.82 9.81 -4.56
CA GLU A 13 8.20 9.32 -4.47
C GLU A 13 9.13 10.35 -3.80
N ARG A 14 9.08 11.63 -4.19
CA ARG A 14 9.87 12.69 -3.55
C ARG A 14 9.55 12.82 -2.06
N ARG A 15 8.28 12.73 -1.68
CA ARG A 15 7.87 12.76 -0.26
C ARG A 15 8.47 11.61 0.54
N LEU A 16 8.49 10.39 -0.03
CA LEU A 16 9.12 9.23 0.62
C LEU A 16 10.64 9.38 0.73
N VAL A 17 11.28 9.89 -0.33
CA VAL A 17 12.72 10.16 -0.32
C VAL A 17 13.05 11.24 0.71
N GLN A 18 12.24 12.30 0.81
CA GLN A 18 12.44 13.38 1.78
C GLN A 18 12.26 12.92 3.22
N SER A 19 11.17 12.21 3.53
CA SER A 19 10.93 11.69 4.89
C SER A 19 12.00 10.70 5.34
N ARG A 20 12.56 9.91 4.40
CA ARG A 20 13.67 9.00 4.68
C ARG A 20 15.01 9.70 4.83
N LYS A 21 15.28 10.79 4.09
CA LYS A 21 16.49 11.60 4.26
C LYS A 21 16.59 12.18 5.67
N GLU A 22 15.46 12.59 6.25
CA GLU A 22 15.39 13.11 7.61
C GLU A 22 15.68 12.03 8.67
N LEU A 23 15.35 10.77 8.38
CA LEU A 23 15.64 9.61 9.24
C LEU A 23 17.03 9.02 9.04
N LEU A 24 17.73 9.40 7.97
CA LEU A 24 18.95 8.75 7.54
C LEU A 24 20.05 9.77 7.22
N TRP A 25 20.65 10.36 8.26
CA TRP A 25 21.80 11.27 8.13
C TRP A 25 23.05 10.63 7.48
N SER A 26 23.08 9.32 7.25
CA SER A 26 24.22 8.60 6.66
C SER A 26 23.95 7.98 5.29
N TYR A 27 22.78 8.19 4.68
CA TYR A 27 22.36 7.38 3.53
C TYR A 27 22.69 8.05 2.20
N ASN A 28 23.54 7.37 1.43
CA ASN A 28 24.16 7.87 0.21
C ASN A 28 23.10 8.17 -0.87
N LYS A 29 22.93 9.45 -1.20
CA LYS A 29 21.89 9.97 -2.12
C LYS A 29 22.03 9.46 -3.55
N GLU A 30 23.23 9.01 -3.94
CA GLU A 30 23.58 8.69 -5.33
C GLU A 30 23.13 7.29 -5.78
N LYS A 31 22.59 6.46 -4.87
CA LYS A 31 22.18 5.08 -5.16
C LYS A 31 20.67 4.83 -5.13
N ILE A 32 19.82 5.86 -4.98
CA ILE A 32 18.36 5.66 -5.07
C ILE A 32 17.99 5.57 -6.56
N ASN A 33 18.10 4.36 -7.09
CA ASN A 33 17.30 3.97 -8.26
C ASN A 33 15.83 4.26 -7.93
N SER A 34 15.07 4.74 -8.92
CA SER A 34 13.64 5.06 -8.78
C SER A 34 12.92 4.01 -7.93
N LEU A 35 12.13 4.45 -6.95
CA LEU A 35 11.39 3.53 -6.08
C LEU A 35 10.41 2.72 -6.93
N SER A 36 10.23 1.43 -6.63
CA SER A 36 9.21 0.64 -7.31
C SER A 36 7.81 1.12 -6.93
N ASP A 37 6.87 1.06 -7.87
CA ASP A 37 5.49 1.51 -7.65
C ASP A 37 4.80 0.72 -6.53
N GLU A 38 5.05 -0.59 -6.46
CA GLU A 38 4.57 -1.46 -5.37
C GLU A 38 5.07 -0.96 -4.01
N PHE A 39 6.34 -0.55 -3.92
CA PHE A 39 6.91 -0.05 -2.69
C PHE A 39 6.29 1.28 -2.27
N ILE A 40 6.06 2.19 -3.24
CA ILE A 40 5.39 3.47 -2.99
C ILE A 40 3.99 3.21 -2.44
N ILE A 41 3.20 2.38 -3.14
CA ILE A 41 1.83 2.05 -2.74
C ILE A 41 1.81 1.41 -1.36
N ASN A 42 2.61 0.36 -1.14
CA ASN A 42 2.66 -0.35 0.14
C ASN A 42 3.00 0.62 1.30
N THR A 43 3.99 1.48 1.10
CA THR A 43 4.39 2.46 2.12
C THR A 43 3.24 3.40 2.47
N PHE A 44 2.58 4.01 1.48
CA PHE A 44 1.49 4.95 1.75
C PHE A 44 0.20 4.29 2.24
N LEU A 45 -0.06 3.02 1.90
CA LEU A 45 -1.14 2.26 2.53
C LEU A 45 -0.88 2.04 4.02
N VAL A 46 0.37 1.71 4.38
CA VAL A 46 0.77 1.41 5.77
C VAL A 46 0.91 2.68 6.62
N SER A 47 1.63 3.70 6.14
CA SER A 47 1.95 4.90 6.93
C SER A 47 1.10 6.12 6.59
N GLY A 48 0.49 6.17 5.40
CA GLY A 48 -0.22 7.35 4.93
C GLY A 48 -1.57 7.61 5.62
N ASN A 49 -2.10 8.80 5.38
CA ASN A 49 -3.43 9.25 5.81
C ASN A 49 -4.42 9.32 4.62
N ALA A 50 -5.64 9.80 4.86
CA ALA A 50 -6.67 9.91 3.83
C ALA A 50 -6.25 10.75 2.61
N GLN A 51 -5.47 11.83 2.82
CA GLN A 51 -4.95 12.65 1.71
C GLN A 51 -3.92 11.87 0.88
N ASP A 52 -3.05 11.11 1.54
CA ASP A 52 -2.10 10.23 0.85
C ASP A 52 -2.81 9.15 0.04
N TRP A 53 -3.91 8.61 0.57
CA TRP A 53 -4.73 7.63 -0.14
C TRP A 53 -5.44 8.23 -1.36
N GLN A 54 -5.86 9.49 -1.26
CA GLN A 54 -6.39 10.22 -2.41
C GLN A 54 -5.30 10.45 -3.47
N ASP A 55 -4.10 10.83 -3.05
CA ASP A 55 -2.95 10.97 -3.96
C ASP A 55 -2.59 9.63 -4.61
N LEU A 56 -2.70 8.52 -3.89
CA LEU A 56 -2.54 7.18 -4.48
C LEU A 56 -3.60 6.89 -5.55
N LYS A 57 -4.89 7.17 -5.29
CA LYS A 57 -5.97 7.01 -6.29
C LYS A 57 -5.73 7.85 -7.54
N ASN A 58 -5.11 9.02 -7.38
CA ASN A 58 -4.77 9.91 -8.49
C ASN A 58 -3.52 9.44 -9.25
N ALA A 59 -2.60 8.74 -8.59
CA ALA A 59 -1.35 8.26 -9.19
C ALA A 59 -1.50 6.90 -9.88
N TYR A 60 -2.33 6.00 -9.35
CA TYR A 60 -2.41 4.59 -9.76
C TYR A 60 -3.85 4.12 -10.00
N GLU A 61 -3.99 3.01 -10.73
CA GLU A 61 -5.27 2.31 -10.79
C GLU A 61 -5.67 1.74 -9.43
N VAL A 62 -6.97 1.81 -9.10
CA VAL A 62 -7.46 1.36 -7.78
C VAL A 62 -7.27 -0.15 -7.64
N GLU A 63 -7.39 -0.87 -8.74
CA GLU A 63 -7.19 -2.31 -8.85
C GLU A 63 -5.79 -2.70 -8.41
N GLU A 64 -4.77 -1.95 -8.83
CA GLU A 64 -3.37 -2.21 -8.47
C GLU A 64 -3.10 -1.90 -7.00
N ILE A 65 -3.71 -0.84 -6.46
CA ILE A 65 -3.63 -0.53 -5.03
C ILE A 65 -4.24 -1.66 -4.20
N LYS A 66 -5.38 -2.20 -4.66
CA LYS A 66 -6.06 -3.32 -3.99
C LYS A 66 -5.22 -4.61 -4.06
N GLU A 67 -4.52 -4.86 -5.15
CA GLU A 67 -3.59 -5.99 -5.28
C GLU A 67 -2.43 -5.89 -4.29
N VAL A 68 -1.73 -4.76 -4.26
CA VAL A 68 -0.62 -4.53 -3.30
C VAL A 68 -1.10 -4.72 -1.86
N TRP A 69 -2.30 -4.25 -1.53
CA TRP A 69 -2.88 -4.48 -0.20
C TRP A 69 -3.12 -5.97 0.09
N LYS A 70 -3.72 -6.71 -0.87
CA LYS A 70 -3.99 -8.15 -0.72
C LYS A 70 -2.69 -8.93 -0.56
N ASP A 71 -1.64 -8.56 -1.27
CA ASP A 71 -0.39 -9.31 -1.33
C ASP A 71 0.51 -9.02 -0.13
N ASN A 72 0.66 -7.75 0.25
CA ASN A 72 1.65 -7.34 1.23
C ASN A 72 1.06 -7.01 2.62
N ILE A 73 -0.18 -6.53 2.71
CA ILE A 73 -0.72 -5.93 3.95
C ILE A 73 -1.74 -6.84 4.63
N LEU A 74 -2.55 -7.56 3.85
CA LEU A 74 -3.67 -8.35 4.35
C LEU A 74 -3.26 -9.36 5.45
N LEU A 75 -2.10 -9.99 5.33
CA LEU A 75 -1.58 -10.95 6.33
C LEU A 75 -0.58 -10.33 7.31
N GLY A 76 -0.13 -9.10 7.07
CA GLY A 76 0.82 -8.42 7.96
C GLY A 76 0.19 -8.06 9.29
N GLY A 77 0.98 -8.09 10.37
CA GLY A 77 0.61 -7.71 11.75
C GLY A 77 0.36 -6.21 11.92
N PHE A 78 -0.42 -5.63 11.02
CA PHE A 78 -0.73 -4.22 10.95
C PHE A 78 -1.87 -3.85 11.91
N ARG A 79 -1.96 -2.57 12.28
CA ARG A 79 -3.00 -2.06 13.20
C ARG A 79 -4.39 -2.37 12.62
N PRO A 80 -5.25 -3.12 13.33
CA PRO A 80 -6.55 -3.54 12.83
C PRO A 80 -7.43 -2.37 12.36
N GLU A 81 -7.42 -1.26 13.09
CA GLU A 81 -8.25 -0.09 12.76
C GLU A 81 -7.85 0.55 11.43
N LYS A 82 -6.56 0.67 11.17
CA LYS A 82 -6.08 1.22 9.91
C LYS A 82 -6.36 0.28 8.72
N GLN A 83 -6.41 -1.04 8.94
CA GLN A 83 -6.91 -1.95 7.90
C GLN A 83 -8.40 -1.70 7.60
N LYS A 84 -9.22 -1.45 8.61
CA LYS A 84 -10.66 -1.18 8.41
C LYS A 84 -10.87 0.11 7.65
N GLU A 85 -10.14 1.17 7.99
CA GLU A 85 -10.19 2.46 7.27
C GLU A 85 -9.80 2.31 5.79
N LEU A 86 -8.70 1.60 5.51
CA LEU A 86 -8.28 1.29 4.14
C LEU A 86 -9.35 0.53 3.35
N VAL A 87 -9.95 -0.47 3.99
CA VAL A 87 -11.00 -1.30 3.38
C VAL A 87 -12.26 -0.47 3.12
N ALA A 88 -12.64 0.40 4.04
CA ALA A 88 -13.73 1.33 3.81
C ALA A 88 -13.40 2.28 2.64
N PHE A 89 -12.20 2.84 2.59
CA PHE A 89 -11.81 3.86 1.61
C PHE A 89 -11.60 3.35 0.19
N PHE A 90 -10.98 2.17 0.02
CA PHE A 90 -10.62 1.62 -1.29
C PHE A 90 -11.58 0.55 -1.79
N PHE A 91 -12.22 -0.18 -0.88
CA PHE A 91 -13.08 -1.32 -1.23
C PHE A 91 -14.56 -1.04 -1.02
N ASN A 92 -14.93 0.15 -0.51
CA ASN A 92 -16.32 0.55 -0.26
C ASN A 92 -17.12 -0.51 0.54
N SER A 93 -16.44 -1.22 1.43
CA SER A 93 -17.05 -2.31 2.19
C SER A 93 -17.83 -1.75 3.39
N GLN A 94 -19.12 -2.05 3.47
CA GLN A 94 -19.99 -1.69 4.61
C GLN A 94 -19.56 -2.35 5.92
N ASN A 95 -18.93 -3.54 5.85
CA ASN A 95 -18.46 -4.29 7.02
C ASN A 95 -16.97 -4.64 6.88
N PRO A 96 -16.04 -3.68 7.09
CA PRO A 96 -14.61 -3.88 6.88
C PRO A 96 -14.01 -5.07 7.65
N SER A 97 -14.46 -5.30 8.88
CA SER A 97 -14.00 -6.41 9.72
C SER A 97 -14.28 -7.78 9.09
N ILE A 98 -15.51 -7.97 8.59
CA ILE A 98 -15.92 -9.22 7.91
C ILE A 98 -15.16 -9.37 6.60
N TYR A 99 -15.02 -8.28 5.84
CA TYR A 99 -14.27 -8.31 4.59
C TYR A 99 -12.81 -8.74 4.80
N ILE A 100 -12.14 -8.19 5.82
CA ILE A 100 -10.76 -8.56 6.16
C ILE A 100 -10.68 -10.03 6.57
N SER A 101 -11.55 -10.50 7.45
CA SER A 101 -11.50 -11.89 7.95
C SER A 101 -11.73 -12.90 6.82
N GLN A 102 -12.69 -12.66 5.93
CA GLN A 102 -12.95 -13.50 4.76
C GLN A 102 -11.75 -13.55 3.81
N ASN A 103 -11.13 -12.41 3.52
CA ASN A 103 -9.97 -12.37 2.62
C ASN A 103 -8.73 -13.02 3.27
N LYS A 104 -8.50 -12.82 4.57
CA LYS A 104 -7.43 -13.51 5.32
C LYS A 104 -7.60 -15.02 5.23
N ARG A 105 -8.81 -15.52 5.53
CA ARG A 105 -9.13 -16.95 5.46
C ARG A 105 -8.86 -17.52 4.07
N ARG A 106 -9.38 -16.89 3.01
CA ARG A 106 -9.16 -17.34 1.61
C ARG A 106 -7.68 -17.39 1.24
N LYS A 107 -6.89 -16.41 1.70
CA LYS A 107 -5.44 -16.37 1.39
C LYS A 107 -4.69 -17.48 2.13
N LEU A 108 -5.05 -17.75 3.38
CA LEU A 108 -4.49 -18.87 4.15
C LEU A 108 -4.85 -20.22 3.50
N GLU A 109 -6.12 -20.45 3.15
CA GLU A 109 -6.57 -21.67 2.47
C GLU A 109 -5.78 -21.92 1.16
N LYS A 110 -5.56 -20.87 0.35
CA LYS A 110 -4.71 -20.97 -0.85
C LYS A 110 -3.25 -21.28 -0.55
N ALA A 111 -2.70 -20.75 0.53
CA ALA A 111 -1.32 -21.04 0.92
C ALA A 111 -1.18 -22.50 1.38
N PHE A 112 -2.12 -23.00 2.16
CA PHE A 112 -2.14 -24.41 2.59
C PHE A 112 -2.32 -25.37 1.41
N ALA A 113 -3.20 -25.07 0.46
CA ALA A 113 -3.46 -25.93 -0.69
C ALA A 113 -2.27 -26.05 -1.68
N ARG A 114 -1.31 -25.12 -1.62
CA ARG A 114 -0.09 -25.14 -2.46
C ARG A 114 1.09 -25.88 -1.82
N SER A 115 0.95 -26.29 -0.56
CA SER A 115 1.99 -26.96 0.22
C SER A 115 1.86 -28.49 0.21
N TYR A 116 0.89 -29.03 -0.54
CA TYR A 116 0.65 -30.45 -0.79
C TYR A 116 0.75 -30.71 -2.30
#